data_AF-A0A7V0IA16-F1
#
_entry.id   AF-A0A7V0IA16-F1
#
_cell.length_a   1.000
_cell.length_b   1.000
_cell.length_c   1.000
_cell.angle_alpha   90.00
_cell.angle_beta   90.00
_cell.angle_gamma   90.00
#
_symmetry.space_group_name_H-M   'P 1'
#
loop_
_entity.id
_entity.type
_entity.pdbx_description
1 polymer ?
#
loop_
_entity_poly.entity_id
_entity_poly.type
_entity_poly.pdbx_seq_one_letter_code
_entity_poly.pdbx_strand_id
1 'polypeptide(L)'
;MMTIRHFLLPYLKSIKFWLILLLISLVFTLEKAKKNPFLPATHIKNKNSTFQVVIWTETEKPYYKAGENIVLFIKATANCYLLLFNINSEGNGLLIFPNQHHQENYLTQNTVYRIPPLGYQYCLKATGSGKELIKAIATKREIKWSFGPWKRKEFLNTLKTLERKLKAQTFGDWTEAEVWVQIKR
;
A
#
# COMPACT_ATOMS: atom_id res chain seq x y z
N MET A 1 -47.03 -52.20 -12.88
CA MET A 1 -46.74 -51.11 -11.91
C MET A 1 -45.23 -50.92 -11.85
N MET A 2 -44.66 -50.20 -12.83
CA MET A 2 -43.21 -50.09 -13.03
C MET A 2 -42.70 -48.83 -12.31
N THR A 3 -41.79 -49.03 -11.38
CA THR A 3 -41.35 -48.06 -10.37
C THR A 3 -40.41 -47.01 -10.98
N ILE A 4 -40.84 -45.74 -10.92
CA ILE A 4 -40.13 -44.52 -11.37
C ILE A 4 -38.76 -44.29 -10.66
N ARG A 5 -38.41 -45.15 -9.68
CA ARG A 5 -37.25 -44.99 -8.80
C ARG A 5 -35.89 -45.13 -9.50
N HIS A 6 -35.83 -45.72 -10.70
CA HIS A 6 -34.57 -45.94 -11.42
C HIS A 6 -34.12 -44.79 -12.33
N PHE A 7 -34.97 -43.79 -12.61
CA PHE A 7 -34.67 -42.76 -13.61
C PHE A 7 -34.07 -41.46 -13.03
N LEU A 8 -34.22 -41.19 -11.73
CA LEU A 8 -33.80 -39.93 -11.10
C LEU A 8 -32.45 -39.99 -10.37
N LEU A 9 -31.95 -41.19 -10.09
CA LEU A 9 -30.63 -41.43 -9.46
C LEU A 9 -29.43 -40.86 -10.25
N PRO A 10 -29.33 -40.97 -11.59
CA PRO A 10 -28.22 -40.36 -12.33
C PRO A 10 -28.31 -38.83 -12.34
N TYR A 11 -29.52 -38.28 -12.33
CA TYR A 11 -29.76 -36.84 -12.37
C TYR A 11 -29.40 -36.16 -11.04
N LEU A 12 -29.75 -36.78 -9.89
CA LEU A 12 -29.38 -36.29 -8.55
C LEU A 12 -27.86 -36.37 -8.29
N LYS A 13 -27.17 -37.37 -8.84
CA LYS A 13 -25.69 -37.46 -8.79
C LYS A 13 -25.04 -36.35 -9.62
N SER A 14 -25.60 -36.02 -10.79
CA SER A 14 -25.15 -34.92 -11.64
C SER A 14 -25.29 -33.56 -10.95
N ILE A 15 -26.45 -33.26 -10.34
CA ILE A 15 -26.67 -31.98 -9.64
C ILE A 15 -25.70 -31.79 -8.47
N LYS A 16 -25.47 -32.83 -7.65
CA LYS A 16 -24.51 -32.76 -6.54
C LYS A 16 -23.09 -32.47 -7.02
N PHE A 17 -22.70 -33.03 -8.15
CA PHE A 17 -21.40 -32.78 -8.77
C PHE A 17 -21.24 -31.32 -9.22
N TRP A 18 -22.26 -30.75 -9.90
CA TRP A 18 -22.25 -29.35 -10.33
C TRP A 18 -22.28 -28.36 -9.16
N LEU A 19 -22.99 -28.68 -8.07
CA LEU A 19 -23.00 -27.86 -6.85
C LEU A 19 -21.63 -27.83 -6.15
N ILE A 20 -20.92 -28.97 -6.13
CA ILE A 20 -19.56 -29.03 -5.58
C ILE A 20 -18.59 -28.21 -6.44
N LEU A 21 -18.67 -28.30 -7.77
CA LEU A 21 -17.85 -27.48 -8.68
C LEU A 21 -18.13 -25.99 -8.52
N LEU A 22 -19.39 -25.60 -8.36
CA LEU A 22 -19.77 -24.21 -8.12
C LEU A 22 -19.22 -23.71 -6.77
N LEU A 23 -19.32 -24.51 -5.71
CA LEU A 23 -18.73 -24.21 -4.40
C LEU A 23 -17.21 -24.09 -4.47
N ILE A 24 -16.51 -24.99 -5.18
CA ILE A 24 -15.06 -24.91 -5.38
C ILE A 24 -14.70 -23.63 -6.17
N SER A 25 -15.44 -23.31 -7.23
CA SER A 25 -15.20 -22.09 -8.02
C SER A 25 -15.43 -20.82 -7.19
N LEU A 26 -16.44 -20.81 -6.31
CA LEU A 26 -16.75 -19.71 -5.42
C LEU A 26 -15.64 -19.53 -4.37
N VAL A 27 -15.18 -20.62 -3.75
CA VAL A 27 -14.04 -20.61 -2.81
C VAL A 27 -12.77 -20.10 -3.50
N PHE A 28 -12.48 -20.53 -4.72
CA PHE A 28 -11.34 -20.05 -5.51
C PHE A 28 -11.43 -18.54 -5.82
N THR A 29 -12.62 -18.06 -6.15
CA THR A 29 -12.87 -16.64 -6.44
C THR A 29 -12.70 -15.79 -5.17
N LEU A 30 -13.15 -16.31 -4.02
CA LEU A 30 -12.96 -15.70 -2.70
C LEU A 30 -11.49 -15.69 -2.26
N GLU A 31 -10.69 -16.72 -2.58
CA GLU A 31 -9.24 -16.71 -2.34
C GLU A 31 -8.49 -15.66 -3.16
N LYS A 32 -8.91 -15.48 -4.42
CA LYS A 32 -8.32 -14.48 -5.32
C LYS A 32 -8.62 -13.04 -4.88
N ALA A 33 -9.83 -12.80 -4.37
CA ALA A 33 -10.21 -11.54 -3.71
C ALA A 33 -9.49 -11.31 -2.36
N LYS A 34 -9.10 -12.39 -1.66
CA LYS A 34 -8.61 -12.36 -0.28
C LYS A 34 -7.25 -11.72 -0.05
N LYS A 35 -6.51 -11.30 -1.07
CA LYS A 35 -5.19 -10.69 -0.85
C LYS A 35 -4.92 -9.52 -1.77
N ASN A 36 -5.81 -8.52 -1.80
CA ASN A 36 -5.48 -7.19 -2.30
C ASN A 36 -4.15 -6.71 -1.66
N PRO A 37 -3.09 -6.48 -2.46
CA PRO A 37 -1.74 -6.19 -1.95
C PRO A 37 -1.67 -4.85 -1.21
N PHE A 38 -2.57 -3.91 -1.53
CA PHE A 38 -2.56 -2.56 -0.99
C PHE A 38 -3.38 -2.42 0.30
N LEU A 39 -4.37 -3.31 0.50
CA LEU A 39 -5.33 -3.24 1.60
C LEU A 39 -4.66 -2.99 2.97
N PRO A 40 -3.59 -3.69 3.35
CA PRO A 40 -2.94 -3.50 4.66
C PRO A 40 -2.39 -2.09 4.87
N ALA A 41 -1.82 -1.46 3.85
CA ALA A 41 -1.31 -0.08 3.95
C ALA A 41 -2.45 0.94 3.97
N THR A 42 -3.50 0.72 3.15
CA THR A 42 -4.66 1.63 3.09
C THR A 42 -5.51 1.64 4.36
N HIS A 43 -5.44 0.57 5.17
CA HIS A 43 -6.14 0.49 6.46
C HIS A 43 -5.44 1.26 7.59
N ILE A 44 -4.16 1.63 7.42
CA ILE A 44 -3.46 2.48 8.38
C ILE A 44 -3.95 3.91 8.17
N LYS A 45 -4.95 4.30 8.97
CA LYS A 45 -5.59 5.61 8.96
C LYS A 45 -5.69 6.21 10.34
N ASN A 46 -5.62 7.54 10.44
CA ASN A 46 -5.93 8.28 11.65
C ASN A 46 -6.96 9.37 11.36
N LYS A 47 -8.21 9.14 11.78
CA LYS A 47 -9.29 10.12 11.61
C LYS A 47 -9.25 11.25 12.66
N ASN A 48 -8.51 11.04 13.75
CA ASN A 48 -8.47 11.96 14.89
C ASN A 48 -7.19 12.82 14.90
N SER A 49 -6.51 12.93 13.76
CA SER A 49 -5.30 13.73 13.67
C SER A 49 -5.60 15.22 13.82
N THR A 50 -4.74 15.95 14.52
CA THR A 50 -4.87 17.41 14.69
C THR A 50 -4.20 18.21 13.56
N PHE A 51 -3.47 17.52 12.68
CA PHE A 51 -2.77 18.11 11.54
C PHE A 51 -2.90 17.20 10.31
N GLN A 52 -2.53 17.73 9.15
CA GLN A 52 -2.67 17.03 7.88
C GLN A 52 -1.32 16.97 7.16
N VAL A 53 -1.14 15.88 6.41
CA VAL A 53 -0.09 15.77 5.41
C VAL A 53 -0.78 15.56 4.07
N VAL A 54 -0.24 16.15 3.02
CA VAL A 54 -0.68 15.93 1.64
C VAL A 54 0.53 15.50 0.81
N ILE A 55 0.29 14.58 -0.11
CA ILE A 55 1.28 14.06 -1.04
C ILE A 55 0.69 14.07 -2.45
N TRP A 56 1.48 14.50 -3.43
CA TRP A 56 1.09 14.49 -4.83
C TRP A 56 2.31 14.31 -5.73
N THR A 57 2.07 13.96 -6.99
CA THR A 57 3.08 13.97 -8.04
C THR A 57 2.88 15.19 -8.93
N GLU A 58 3.76 15.37 -9.93
CA GLU A 58 3.49 16.30 -11.03
C GLU A 58 2.09 16.05 -11.62
N THR A 59 1.31 17.13 -11.76
CA THR A 59 -0.08 17.10 -12.26
C THR A 59 -0.10 16.64 -13.73
N GLU A 60 -1.20 16.04 -14.16
CA GLU A 60 -1.48 15.65 -15.56
C GLU A 60 -0.78 14.38 -16.10
N LYS A 61 0.04 13.69 -15.29
CA LYS A 61 0.73 12.47 -15.74
C LYS A 61 -0.12 11.20 -15.53
N PRO A 62 -0.68 10.56 -16.58
CA PRO A 62 -1.54 9.40 -16.42
C PRO A 62 -0.79 8.11 -16.06
N TYR A 63 0.50 8.05 -16.39
CA TYR A 63 1.40 6.94 -16.05
C TYR A 63 2.86 7.36 -16.18
N TYR A 64 3.74 6.57 -15.56
CA TYR A 64 5.20 6.63 -15.69
C TYR A 64 5.68 5.46 -16.55
N LYS A 65 6.71 5.67 -17.36
CA LYS A 65 7.40 4.58 -18.06
C LYS A 65 8.36 3.87 -17.10
N ALA A 66 8.60 2.59 -17.31
CA ALA A 66 9.62 1.87 -16.57
C ALA A 66 10.99 2.57 -16.69
N GLY A 67 11.65 2.79 -15.56
CA GLY A 67 12.93 3.51 -15.45
C GLY A 67 12.80 5.03 -15.35
N GLU A 68 11.60 5.59 -15.54
CA GLU A 68 11.34 7.02 -15.42
C GLU A 68 11.43 7.50 -13.96
N ASN A 69 11.84 8.75 -13.78
CA ASN A 69 11.93 9.37 -12.46
C ASN A 69 10.54 9.82 -12.00
N ILE A 70 10.19 9.47 -10.76
CA ILE A 70 9.01 9.95 -10.05
C ILE A 70 9.47 11.06 -9.09
N VAL A 71 8.76 12.17 -9.11
CA VAL A 71 8.95 13.28 -8.18
C VAL A 71 7.71 13.37 -7.30
N LEU A 72 7.94 13.34 -5.98
CA LEU A 72 6.89 13.50 -4.97
C LEU A 72 6.99 14.88 -4.36
N PHE A 73 5.84 15.51 -4.16
CA PHE A 73 5.69 16.74 -3.41
C PHE A 73 4.89 16.45 -2.14
N ILE A 74 5.39 16.95 -1.02
CA ILE A 74 4.81 16.72 0.30
C ILE A 74 4.68 18.05 1.03
N LYS A 75 3.55 18.27 1.70
CA LYS A 75 3.35 19.40 2.60
C LYS A 75 2.60 18.93 3.84
N ALA A 76 3.04 19.38 5.00
CA ALA A 76 2.36 19.13 6.27
C ALA A 76 1.87 20.44 6.89
N THR A 77 0.71 20.43 7.55
CA THR A 77 0.15 21.63 8.21
C THR A 77 0.75 21.87 9.59
N ALA A 78 1.73 21.07 10.00
CA ALA A 78 2.49 21.25 11.23
C ALA A 78 3.89 20.63 11.12
N ASN A 79 4.80 21.03 12.00
CA ASN A 79 6.11 20.39 12.12
C ASN A 79 5.97 18.90 12.45
N CYS A 80 6.66 18.03 11.72
CA CYS A 80 6.53 16.58 11.86
C CYS A 80 7.71 15.82 11.21
N TYR A 81 7.80 14.53 11.47
CA TYR A 81 8.70 13.60 10.79
C TYR A 81 7.92 12.80 9.74
N LEU A 82 8.53 12.54 8.59
CA LEU A 82 7.90 11.86 7.46
C LEU A 82 8.47 10.46 7.25
N LEU A 83 7.58 9.49 7.00
CA LEU A 83 7.91 8.21 6.40
C LEU A 83 7.16 8.07 5.08
N LEU A 84 7.84 7.66 4.00
CA LEU A 84 7.23 7.35 2.71
C LEU A 84 7.47 5.89 2.35
N PHE A 85 6.39 5.14 2.20
CA PHE A 85 6.43 3.75 1.75
C PHE A 85 5.92 3.63 0.32
N ASN A 86 6.63 2.90 -0.53
CA ASN A 86 6.09 2.36 -1.77
C ASN A 86 5.52 0.96 -1.52
N ILE A 87 4.37 0.65 -2.09
CA ILE A 87 3.77 -0.67 -2.15
C ILE A 87 3.50 -0.99 -3.62
N ASN A 88 4.17 -2.01 -4.15
CA ASN A 88 3.99 -2.41 -5.54
C ASN A 88 2.76 -3.33 -5.74
N SER A 89 2.44 -3.68 -6.98
CA SER A 89 1.31 -4.56 -7.34
C SER A 89 1.39 -5.99 -6.77
N GLU A 90 2.54 -6.41 -6.27
CA GLU A 90 2.72 -7.70 -5.59
C GLU A 90 2.54 -7.59 -4.07
N GLY A 91 2.45 -6.37 -3.53
CA GLY A 91 2.40 -6.09 -2.11
C GLY A 91 3.77 -6.09 -1.43
N ASN A 92 4.85 -6.07 -2.20
CA ASN A 92 6.19 -5.81 -1.66
C ASN A 92 6.27 -4.34 -1.27
N GLY A 93 6.98 -4.07 -0.17
CA GLY A 93 7.12 -2.73 0.37
C GLY A 93 8.55 -2.21 0.27
N LEU A 94 8.68 -0.91 0.14
CA LEU A 94 9.97 -0.20 0.16
C LEU A 94 9.81 1.08 0.97
N LEU A 95 10.71 1.34 1.92
CA LEU A 95 10.81 2.65 2.54
C LEU A 95 11.58 3.57 1.58
N ILE A 96 10.88 4.51 0.95
CA ILE A 96 11.45 5.49 0.03
C ILE A 96 12.18 6.59 0.81
N PHE A 97 11.61 7.02 1.94
CA PHE A 97 12.10 8.14 2.73
C PHE A 97 11.75 7.98 4.21
N PRO A 98 12.68 8.23 5.15
CA PRO A 98 14.10 8.44 4.91
C PRO A 98 14.75 7.20 4.26
N ASN A 99 15.92 7.40 3.65
CA ASN A 99 16.72 6.32 3.07
C ASN A 99 18.22 6.55 3.35
N GLN A 100 19.08 5.62 2.93
CA GLN A 100 20.52 5.68 3.16
C GLN A 100 21.20 6.95 2.60
N HIS A 101 20.64 7.56 1.56
CA HIS A 101 21.17 8.77 0.93
C HIS A 101 20.57 10.06 1.51
N HIS A 102 19.43 9.97 2.20
CA HIS A 102 18.72 11.12 2.76
C HIS A 102 17.97 10.68 4.02
N GLN A 103 18.63 10.88 5.17
CA GLN A 103 18.17 10.37 6.47
C GLN A 103 17.33 11.38 7.25
N GLU A 104 17.58 12.68 7.08
CA GLU A 104 16.82 13.73 7.75
C GLU A 104 15.41 13.78 7.18
N ASN A 105 14.42 13.43 7.99
CA ASN A 105 13.03 13.33 7.58
C ASN A 105 12.10 14.32 8.28
N TYR A 106 12.65 15.39 8.85
CA TYR A 106 11.86 16.44 9.49
C TYR A 106 11.29 17.41 8.46
N LEU A 107 9.99 17.63 8.52
CA LEU A 107 9.27 18.62 7.74
C LEU A 107 8.90 19.81 8.61
N THR A 108 9.18 20.99 8.08
CA THR A 108 8.68 22.25 8.64
C THR A 108 7.25 22.49 8.17
N GLN A 109 6.42 22.99 9.07
CA GLN A 109 5.03 23.36 8.83
C GLN A 109 4.89 24.23 7.58
N ASN A 110 3.92 23.88 6.75
CA ASN A 110 3.51 24.61 5.55
C ASN A 110 4.57 24.76 4.45
N THR A 111 5.72 24.09 4.57
CA THR A 111 6.75 24.03 3.53
C THR A 111 6.47 22.87 2.57
N VAL A 112 6.65 23.10 1.27
CA VAL A 112 6.57 22.05 0.25
C VAL A 112 7.95 21.41 0.09
N TYR A 113 8.02 20.11 0.35
CA TYR A 113 9.21 19.30 0.15
C TYR A 113 9.12 18.52 -1.15
N ARG A 114 10.20 18.52 -1.91
CA ARG A 114 10.39 17.70 -3.11
C ARG A 114 11.22 16.47 -2.75
N ILE A 115 10.74 15.28 -3.09
CA ILE A 115 11.46 14.02 -2.87
C ILE A 115 11.57 13.28 -4.21
N PRO A 116 12.80 12.98 -4.69
CA PRO A 116 14.09 13.40 -4.12
C PRO A 116 14.32 14.93 -4.16
N PRO A 117 15.17 15.52 -3.29
CA PRO A 117 15.55 16.93 -3.41
C PRO A 117 16.37 17.20 -4.69
N LEU A 118 16.41 18.46 -5.13
CA LEU A 118 17.29 18.86 -6.23
C LEU A 118 18.76 18.68 -5.83
N GLY A 119 19.59 18.18 -6.75
CA GLY A 119 21.02 17.97 -6.52
C GLY A 119 21.39 16.69 -5.74
N TYR A 120 20.42 15.94 -5.22
CA TYR A 120 20.70 14.63 -4.62
C TYR A 120 20.94 13.56 -5.69
N GLN A 121 21.90 12.67 -5.45
CA GLN A 121 22.34 11.66 -6.43
C GLN A 121 21.41 10.44 -6.56
N TYR A 122 20.27 10.41 -5.84
CA TYR A 122 19.31 9.31 -5.94
C TYR A 122 18.03 9.75 -6.67
N CYS A 123 17.48 8.84 -7.47
CA CYS A 123 16.21 9.02 -8.16
C CYS A 123 15.21 7.97 -7.66
N LEU A 124 13.96 8.39 -7.42
CA LEU A 124 12.87 7.44 -7.23
C LEU A 124 12.45 6.93 -8.62
N LYS A 125 12.95 5.75 -9.01
CA LYS A 125 12.68 5.19 -10.33
C LYS A 125 11.42 4.33 -10.31
N ALA A 126 10.60 4.48 -11.35
CA ALA A 126 9.49 3.58 -11.66
C ALA A 126 10.04 2.23 -12.17
N THR A 127 10.51 1.33 -11.30
CA THR A 127 11.16 0.07 -11.71
C THR A 127 10.20 -1.10 -11.90
N GLY A 128 8.98 -1.00 -11.36
CA GLY A 128 7.94 -2.01 -11.46
C GLY A 128 7.08 -1.91 -12.73
N SER A 129 5.92 -2.54 -12.68
CA SER A 129 4.87 -2.41 -13.69
C SER A 129 3.51 -2.50 -13.03
N GLY A 130 2.53 -1.78 -13.54
CA GLY A 130 1.21 -1.72 -12.95
C GLY A 130 1.06 -0.62 -11.91
N LYS A 131 0.05 -0.77 -11.06
CA LYS A 131 -0.31 0.24 -10.05
C LYS A 131 0.59 0.09 -8.82
N GLU A 132 1.08 1.21 -8.30
CA GLU A 132 1.77 1.28 -7.01
C GLU A 132 1.09 2.33 -6.10
N LEU A 133 1.17 2.10 -4.80
CA LEU A 133 0.69 3.01 -3.77
C LEU A 133 1.89 3.62 -3.05
N ILE A 134 1.94 4.94 -3.00
CA ILE A 134 2.89 5.66 -2.16
C ILE A 134 2.12 6.16 -0.94
N LYS A 135 2.48 5.65 0.23
CA LYS A 135 1.86 5.96 1.51
C LYS A 135 2.78 6.87 2.32
N ALA A 136 2.31 8.08 2.60
CA ALA A 136 2.93 9.00 3.52
C ALA A 136 2.37 8.80 4.93
N ILE A 137 3.25 8.72 5.93
CA ILE A 137 2.92 8.74 7.35
C ILE A 137 3.71 9.88 7.98
N ALA A 138 3.03 10.82 8.61
CA ALA A 138 3.66 11.95 9.31
C ALA A 138 3.38 11.88 10.81
N THR A 139 4.42 12.04 11.63
CA THR A 139 4.35 11.89 13.09
C THR A 139 4.95 13.08 13.81
N LYS A 140 4.42 13.47 14.97
CA LYS A 140 5.01 14.54 15.79
C LYS A 140 6.36 14.19 16.43
N ARG A 141 6.61 12.90 16.59
CA ARG A 141 7.85 12.35 17.15
C ARG A 141 8.52 11.46 16.13
N GLU A 142 9.85 11.50 16.10
CA GLU A 142 10.63 10.67 15.19
C GLU A 142 10.38 9.19 15.46
N ILE A 143 10.06 8.43 14.41
CA ILE A 143 10.03 6.97 14.46
C ILE A 143 11.21 6.46 13.63
N LYS A 144 12.23 5.95 14.32
CA LYS A 144 13.31 5.22 13.66
C LYS A 144 12.78 3.91 13.09
N TRP A 145 13.05 3.69 11.82
CA TRP A 145 12.61 2.53 11.06
C TRP A 145 13.79 1.88 10.33
N SER A 146 13.75 0.57 10.14
CA SER A 146 14.77 -0.12 9.36
C SER A 146 14.59 0.17 7.87
N PHE A 147 15.68 0.26 7.12
CA PHE A 147 15.59 0.38 5.67
C PHE A 147 15.21 -0.98 5.05
N GLY A 148 14.27 -0.96 4.11
CA GLY A 148 13.88 -2.09 3.28
C GLY A 148 14.35 -1.89 1.83
N PRO A 149 14.32 -2.94 1.00
CA PRO A 149 13.05 -3.49 0.53
C PRO A 149 12.57 -4.71 1.34
N TRP A 150 11.27 -4.94 1.35
CA TRP A 150 10.63 -6.07 2.02
C TRP A 150 9.74 -6.85 1.07
N LYS A 151 9.84 -8.18 1.12
CA LYS A 151 8.85 -9.05 0.46
C LYS A 151 7.51 -8.95 1.16
N ARG A 152 6.43 -9.19 0.43
CA ARG A 152 5.05 -9.03 0.94
C ARG A 152 4.83 -9.52 2.38
N LYS A 153 5.17 -10.78 2.69
CA LYS A 153 4.94 -11.36 4.03
C LYS A 153 5.66 -10.57 5.14
N GLU A 154 6.91 -10.21 4.88
CA GLU A 154 7.73 -9.42 5.80
C GLU A 154 7.18 -8.00 5.94
N PHE A 155 6.81 -7.37 4.82
CA PHE A 155 6.23 -6.04 4.82
C PHE A 155 4.92 -5.96 5.61
N LEU A 156 4.10 -7.02 5.60
CA LEU A 156 2.90 -7.08 6.45
C LEU A 156 3.24 -7.01 7.94
N ASN A 157 4.32 -7.67 8.37
CA ASN A 157 4.78 -7.61 9.76
C ASN A 157 5.35 -6.23 10.10
N THR A 158 6.07 -5.63 9.15
CA THR A 158 6.55 -4.24 9.19
C THR A 158 5.38 -3.27 9.42
N LEU A 159 4.32 -3.35 8.61
CA LEU A 159 3.13 -2.51 8.73
C LEU A 159 2.38 -2.69 10.06
N LYS A 160 2.19 -3.94 10.52
CA LYS A 160 1.58 -4.22 11.84
C LYS A 160 2.39 -3.59 12.98
N THR A 161 3.70 -3.67 12.89
CA THR A 161 4.61 -3.09 13.90
C THR A 161 4.53 -1.57 13.87
N LEU A 162 4.48 -0.98 12.67
CA LEU A 162 4.34 0.47 12.48
C LEU A 162 3.03 0.95 13.09
N GLU A 163 1.91 0.32 12.75
CA GLU A 163 0.58 0.67 13.26
C GLU A 163 0.54 0.63 14.80
N ARG A 164 1.13 -0.41 15.41
CA ARG A 164 1.26 -0.51 16.87
C ARG A 164 2.07 0.64 17.45
N LYS A 165 3.22 0.99 16.85
CA LYS A 165 4.05 2.13 17.30
C LYS A 165 3.31 3.45 17.17
N LEU A 166 2.62 3.69 16.05
CA LEU A 166 1.80 4.88 15.83
C LEU A 166 0.75 5.03 16.92
N LYS A 167 0.03 3.96 17.26
CA LYS A 167 -0.99 3.99 18.32
C LYS A 167 -0.40 4.18 19.73
N ALA A 168 0.75 3.58 20.02
CA ALA A 168 1.35 3.59 21.37
C ALA A 168 2.21 4.81 21.69
N GLN A 169 3.01 5.32 20.74
CA GLN A 169 4.08 6.30 21.01
C GLN A 169 3.69 7.76 20.71
N THR A 170 2.63 8.00 19.94
CA THR A 170 2.29 9.36 19.47
C THR A 170 1.08 9.97 20.19
N PHE A 171 0.51 9.29 21.19
CA PHE A 171 -0.78 9.67 21.80
C PHE A 171 -1.87 10.00 20.75
N GLY A 172 -1.79 9.38 19.57
CA GLY A 172 -2.75 9.59 18.48
C GLY A 172 -2.49 10.81 17.59
N ASP A 173 -1.39 11.56 17.74
CA ASP A 173 -1.10 12.71 16.88
C ASP A 173 -0.12 12.36 15.74
N TRP A 174 -0.65 11.62 14.77
CA TRP A 174 -0.02 11.32 13.48
C TRP A 174 -1.05 11.45 12.36
N THR A 175 -0.63 11.61 11.13
CA THR A 175 -1.52 11.68 9.95
C THR A 175 -0.94 10.86 8.81
N GLU A 176 -1.76 10.63 7.80
CA GLU A 176 -1.38 9.89 6.61
C GLU A 176 -1.93 10.54 5.35
N ALA A 177 -1.29 10.24 4.23
CA ALA A 177 -1.80 10.52 2.91
C ALA A 177 -1.32 9.47 1.91
N GLU A 178 -1.99 9.42 0.77
CA GLU A 178 -1.77 8.40 -0.26
C GLU A 178 -1.74 9.05 -1.64
N VAL A 179 -0.82 8.62 -2.49
CA VAL A 179 -0.88 8.88 -3.93
C VAL A 179 -0.68 7.58 -4.69
N TRP A 180 -1.46 7.40 -5.75
CA TRP A 180 -1.36 6.23 -6.62
C TRP A 180 -0.57 6.61 -7.87
N VAL A 181 0.37 5.75 -8.24
CA VAL A 181 1.13 5.87 -9.50
C VAL A 181 0.87 4.67 -10.38
N GLN A 182 0.76 4.90 -11.68
CA GLN A 182 0.62 3.85 -12.68
C GLN A 182 1.92 3.75 -13.45
N ILE A 183 2.52 2.57 -13.53
CA ILE A 183 3.76 2.32 -14.28
C ILE A 183 3.45 1.43 -15.48
N LYS A 184 3.92 1.83 -16.67
CA LYS A 184 3.84 1.05 -17.91
C LYS A 184 5.25 0.68 -18.37
N ARG A 185 5.38 -0.54 -18.91
CA ARG A 185 6.60 -0.96 -19.61
C ARG A 185 6.70 -0.27 -20.96
#